data_AF-A0A2M7G8L7-F1
#
_entry.id   AF-A0A2M7G8L7-F1
#
_cell.length_a   1.000
_cell.length_b   1.000
_cell.length_c   1.000
_cell.angle_alpha   90.00
_cell.angle_beta   90.00
_cell.angle_gamma   90.00
#
_symmetry.space_group_name_H-M   'P 1'
#
loop_
_entity.id
_entity.type
_entity.pdbx_description
1 polymer ?
#
loop_
_entity_poly.entity_id
_entity_poly.type
_entity_poly.pdbx_seq_one_letter_code
_entity_poly.pdbx_strand_id
1 'polypeptide(L)' 'MDPHLDNRYVCPVCEREVDDAIIPFHKNVEKQILEVITSHNPRWIESDGSCPKAIEYYQALIAHKVIK' A
#
# COMPACT_ATOMS: atom_id res chain seq x y z
N MET A 1 -20.42 -15.76 -20.27
CA MET A 1 -19.38 -14.95 -19.60
C MET A 1 -19.81 -14.81 -18.15
N ASP A 2 -18.99 -15.26 -17.21
CA ASP A 2 -19.33 -15.28 -15.78
C ASP A 2 -19.13 -13.88 -15.17
N PRO A 3 -20.15 -13.26 -14.56
CA PRO A 3 -20.07 -11.89 -14.05
C PRO A 3 -19.45 -11.75 -12.64
N HIS A 4 -18.91 -12.82 -12.03
CA HIS A 4 -18.44 -12.82 -10.65
C HIS A 4 -16.95 -13.17 -10.51
N LEU A 5 -16.06 -12.42 -11.17
CA LEU A 5 -14.67 -12.40 -10.71
C LEU A 5 -14.63 -11.57 -9.41
N ASP A 6 -15.03 -12.22 -8.30
CA ASP A 6 -14.93 -11.76 -6.90
C ASP A 6 -13.44 -11.53 -6.55
N ASN A 7 -12.82 -10.49 -7.13
CA ASN A 7 -11.46 -10.11 -6.80
C ASN A 7 -11.48 -9.25 -5.53
N ARG A 8 -11.92 -9.88 -4.43
CA ARG A 8 -12.05 -9.27 -3.11
C ARG A 8 -10.70 -8.68 -2.70
N TYR A 9 -10.66 -7.36 -2.52
CA TYR A 9 -9.44 -6.69 -2.09
C TYR A 9 -9.32 -6.77 -0.57
N VAL A 10 -8.27 -7.44 -0.10
CA VAL A 10 -7.86 -7.41 1.31
C VAL A 10 -6.82 -6.32 1.46
N CYS A 11 -7.10 -5.32 2.30
CA CYS A 11 -6.13 -4.25 2.53
C CYS A 11 -4.97 -4.77 3.40
N PRO A 12 -3.71 -4.58 2.99
CA PRO A 12 -2.54 -5.11 3.72
C PRO A 12 -2.33 -4.42 5.09
N VAL A 13 -2.91 -3.23 5.27
CA VAL A 13 -2.83 -2.48 6.53
C VAL A 13 -3.90 -2.93 7.52
N CYS A 14 -5.14 -3.15 7.10
CA CYS A 14 -6.21 -3.50 8.02
C CYS A 14 -6.49 -5.00 8.11
N GLU A 15 -5.93 -5.80 7.20
CA GLU A 15 -6.09 -7.27 7.12
C GLU A 15 -7.56 -7.72 7.04
N ARG A 16 -8.40 -6.88 6.45
CA ARG A 16 -9.83 -7.14 6.24
C ARG A 16 -10.19 -6.98 4.77
N GLU A 17 -11.21 -7.72 4.37
CA GLU A 17 -11.92 -7.49 3.10
C GLU A 17 -12.53 -6.09 3.13
N VAL A 18 -12.36 -5.37 2.02
CA VAL A 18 -12.74 -3.98 1.87
C VAL A 18 -13.89 -3.90 0.87
N ASP A 19 -14.96 -3.19 1.23
CA ASP A 19 -16.06 -2.90 0.31
C ASP A 19 -15.54 -2.16 -0.93
N ASP A 20 -15.99 -2.58 -2.11
CA ASP A 20 -15.57 -2.04 -3.40
C ASP A 20 -15.64 -0.50 -3.47
N ALA A 21 -16.63 0.11 -2.82
CA ALA A 21 -16.81 1.56 -2.80
C ALA A 21 -15.67 2.30 -2.09
N ILE A 22 -14.97 1.66 -1.16
CA ILE A 22 -13.88 2.26 -0.37
C ILE A 22 -12.49 1.73 -0.75
N ILE A 23 -12.37 0.74 -1.64
CA ILE A 23 -11.07 0.29 -2.19
C ILE A 23 -10.23 1.46 -2.72
N PRO A 24 -10.77 2.44 -3.48
CA PRO A 24 -9.98 3.56 -3.98
C PRO A 24 -9.37 4.40 -2.85
N PHE A 25 -10.11 4.57 -1.74
CA PHE A 25 -9.62 5.29 -0.57
C PHE A 25 -8.43 4.55 0.07
N HIS A 26 -8.55 3.24 0.30
CA HIS A 26 -7.45 2.44 0.85
C HIS A 26 -6.19 2.49 -0.01
N LYS A 27 -6.32 2.35 -1.33
CA LYS A 27 -5.18 2.45 -2.27
C LYS A 27 -4.58 3.85 -2.29
N ASN A 28 -5.40 4.89 -2.19
CA ASN A 28 -4.90 6.27 -2.16
C ASN A 28 -4.11 6.57 -0.89
N VAL A 29 -4.57 6.08 0.27
CA VAL A 29 -3.82 6.25 1.53
C VAL A 29 -2.48 5.52 1.47
N GLU A 30 -2.44 4.28 0.97
CA GLU A 30 -1.19 3.54 0.75
C GLU A 30 -0.22 4.31 -0.17
N LYS A 31 -0.72 4.85 -1.27
CA LYS A 31 0.07 5.69 -2.18
C LYS A 31 0.64 6.92 -1.47
N GLN A 32 -0.17 7.65 -0.71
CA GLN A 32 0.26 8.85 0.02
C GLN A 32 1.36 8.52 1.05
N ILE A 33 1.26 7.38 1.73
CA ILE A 33 2.29 6.92 2.67
C ILE A 33 3.61 6.65 1.93
N LEU A 34 3.56 5.95 0.79
CA LEU A 34 4.75 5.68 -0.03
C LEU A 34 5.39 6.96 -0.59
N GLU A 35 4.59 7.94 -1.00
CA GLU A 35 5.07 9.26 -1.43
C GLU A 35 5.82 9.99 -0.31
N VAL A 36 5.27 9.98 0.91
CA VAL A 36 5.90 10.58 2.09
C VAL A 36 7.20 9.86 2.45
N ILE A 37 7.23 8.52 2.44
CA ILE A 37 8.45 7.75 2.71
C ILE A 37 9.52 8.09 1.67
N THR A 38 9.14 8.16 0.39
CA THR A 38 10.07 8.48 -0.70
C THR A 38 10.60 9.90 -0.60
N SER A 39 9.76 10.89 -0.32
CA SER A 39 10.17 12.31 -0.22
C SER A 39 11.15 12.56 0.92
N HIS A 40 11.04 11.82 2.02
CA HIS A 40 11.97 11.91 3.15
C HIS A 40 13.27 11.10 2.94
N ASN A 41 13.31 10.20 1.95
CA ASN A 41 14.44 9.34 1.67
C ASN A 41 14.90 9.43 0.21
N PRO A 42 15.31 10.62 -0.29
CA PRO A 42 15.67 10.79 -1.70
C PRO A 42 16.86 9.91 -2.14
N ARG A 43 17.71 9.45 -1.19
CA ARG A 43 18.83 8.53 -1.47
C ARG A 43 18.39 7.08 -1.76
N TRP A 44 17.12 6.76 -1.55
CA TRP A 44 16.56 5.44 -1.87
C TRP A 44 16.03 5.36 -3.30
N ILE A 45 15.93 6.50 -3.98
CA ILE A 45 15.49 6.56 -5.38
C ILE A 45 16.65 6.07 -6.25
N GLU A 46 16.37 5.06 -7.06
CA GLU A 46 17.31 4.48 -8.03
C GLU A 46 17.38 5.35 -9.29
N SER A 47 18.37 5.06 -10.16
CA SER A 47 18.61 5.86 -11.36
C SER A 47 17.44 5.87 -12.35
N ASP A 48 16.56 4.88 -12.30
CA ASP A 48 15.35 4.78 -13.12
C ASP A 48 14.13 5.46 -12.49
N GLY A 49 14.29 6.07 -11.30
CA GLY A 49 13.22 6.71 -10.54
C GLY A 49 12.40 5.76 -9.67
N SER A 50 12.71 4.46 -9.67
CA SER A 50 12.09 3.51 -8.75
C SER A 50 12.60 3.68 -7.33
N CYS A 51 11.86 3.20 -6.34
CA CYS A 51 12.23 3.29 -4.92
C CYS A 51 11.81 2.00 -4.18
N PRO A 52 12.40 0.83 -4.51
CA PRO A 52 12.02 -0.45 -3.89
C PRO A 52 12.16 -0.44 -2.36
N LYS A 53 13.16 0.29 -1.84
CA LYS A 53 13.36 0.46 -0.38
C LYS A 53 12.19 1.14 0.32
N ALA A 54 11.46 2.04 -0.35
CA ALA A 54 10.26 2.63 0.25
C ALA A 54 9.14 1.59 0.42
N ILE A 55 9.03 0.66 -0.54
CA ILE A 55 8.07 -0.45 -0.48
C ILE A 55 8.45 -1.42 0.65
N GLU A 56 9.73 -1.83 0.71
CA GLU A 56 10.23 -2.72 1.77
C GLU A 56 10.02 -2.10 3.17
N TYR A 57 10.35 -0.81 3.32
CA TYR A 57 10.16 -0.09 4.57
C TYR A 57 8.69 -0.01 4.97
N TYR A 58 7.81 0.32 4.02
CA TYR A 58 6.37 0.33 4.26
C TYR A 58 5.84 -1.05 4.69
N GLN A 59 6.25 -2.12 4.01
CA GLN A 59 5.89 -3.49 4.36
C GLN A 59 6.33 -3.86 5.79
N ALA A 60 7.55 -3.48 6.17
CA ALA A 60 8.05 -3.68 7.53
C ALA A 60 7.22 -2.90 8.56
N LEU A 61 6.86 -1.63 8.27
CA LEU A 61 6.00 -0.84 9.16
C LEU A 61 4.65 -1.51 9.43
N ILE A 62 4.00 -2.02 8.38
CA ILE A 62 2.68 -2.65 8.51
C ILE A 62 2.74 -4.09 9.03
N ALA A 63 3.89 -4.76 8.98
CA ALA A 63 4.09 -6.07 9.62
C ALA A 63 4.18 -5.95 11.14
N HIS A 64 4.66 -4.80 11.66
CA HIS A 64 4.77 -4.51 13.08
C HIS A 64 3.61 -3.69 13.64
N LYS A 65 2.52 -3.53 12.89
CA LYS A 65 1.36 -2.76 13.35
C LYS A 65 0.69 -3.45 14.54
N VAL A 66 0.39 -2.68 15.59
CA VAL A 66 -0.53 -3.09 16.65
C VAL A 66 -1.87 -2.43 16.35
N ILE A 67 -2.80 -3.19 15.78
CA ILE A 67 -4.19 -2.74 15.63
C ILE A 67 -4.85 -2.91 17.02
N LYS A 68 -5.15 -1.79 17.68
CA LYS A 68 -5.95 -1.77 18.91
C LYS A 68 -7.43 -1.79 18.58
#